data_AF-A0A1J4VZX0-F1
#
_entry.id   AF-A0A1J4VZX0-F1
#
_cell.length_a   1.000
_cell.length_b   1.000
_cell.length_c   1.000
_cell.angle_alpha   90.00
_cell.angle_beta   90.00
_cell.angle_gamma   90.00
#
_symmetry.space_group_name_H-M   'P 1'
#
loop_
_entity.id
_entity.type
_entity.pdbx_description
1 polymer ?
#
loop_
_entity_poly.entity_id
_entity_poly.type
_entity_poly.pdbx_seq_one_letter_code
_entity_poly.pdbx_strand_id
1 'polypeptide(L)'
;MKRGYIFTFLSLLSLSFASAYGGGYSNFGFSGLFSEFNISMYLNALLFVTLFAVIFFILKKSPFRDNSAVCWIISLCVASFGMWGIILSGFSFEDLIYSLGISSELIPTVLAMIGVAIAIFIILKYGFRNFLATVFALLGALLIALSLFGVVYEQEAGILIGLGFLFLALILKKKVGLQGLRLPGIKFRGGARMMIYADGRRYTSPIFRTIPLSIQSNRGSHIAVENAGDKPLEWVIKTWDGLRASPTRGIVQPGQANEIKIYFGSGGGTKKAMVLGKSQGGFSKQKAKILVNTFSGGNSTTTTAPSSEGTPVPTKQVLDQKRRSIFDLKQKYIAYGNRFTQVRSSNQNEAKRILQAMEIIVKMAGKQGIGEKEFLSNRYVMNYKTVKEIRKNNGY
;
A
#
# COMPACT_ATOMS: atom_id res chain seq x y z
N MET A 1 2.47 3.74 11.34
CA MET A 1 2.70 4.77 12.37
C MET A 1 2.15 4.26 13.69
N LYS A 2 3.03 4.02 14.66
CA LYS A 2 2.69 3.41 15.96
C LYS A 2 1.99 4.46 16.84
N ARG A 3 0.95 4.02 17.56
CA ARG A 3 -0.08 4.85 18.23
C ARG A 3 0.44 5.72 19.39
N GLY A 4 1.67 5.49 19.87
CA GLY A 4 2.22 6.17 21.04
C GLY A 4 2.54 7.66 20.86
N TYR A 5 2.88 8.10 19.65
CA TYR A 5 3.36 9.48 19.41
C TYR A 5 2.26 10.54 19.39
N ILE A 6 1.04 10.11 19.10
CA ILE A 6 -0.14 10.98 19.12
C ILE A 6 -0.50 11.38 20.56
N PHE A 7 -0.35 10.45 21.51
CA PHE A 7 -0.65 10.70 22.92
C PHE A 7 0.32 11.71 23.55
N THR A 8 1.61 11.68 23.18
CA THR A 8 2.62 12.61 23.70
C THR A 8 2.42 14.02 23.18
N PHE A 9 2.08 14.19 21.90
CA PHE A 9 1.74 15.50 21.34
C PHE A 9 0.45 16.06 21.96
N LEU A 10 -0.53 15.20 22.26
CA LEU A 10 -1.76 15.61 22.92
C LEU A 10 -1.58 16.00 24.38
N SER A 11 -0.71 15.32 25.13
CA SER A 11 -0.47 15.67 26.54
C SER A 11 0.12 17.08 26.67
N LEU A 12 0.98 17.47 25.72
CA LEU A 12 1.56 18.80 25.63
C LEU A 12 0.53 19.87 25.25
N LEU A 13 -0.43 19.57 24.37
CA LEU A 13 -1.54 20.47 24.05
C LEU A 13 -2.56 20.58 25.20
N SER A 14 -2.84 19.52 25.95
CA SER A 14 -3.76 19.59 27.12
C SER A 14 -3.24 20.49 28.23
N LEU A 15 -1.92 20.58 28.42
CA LEU A 15 -1.32 21.42 29.46
C LEU A 15 -1.68 22.91 29.29
N SER A 16 -1.84 23.35 28.04
CA SER A 16 -2.28 24.70 27.69
C SER A 16 -3.78 24.94 27.94
N PHE A 17 -4.62 23.91 27.86
CA PHE A 17 -6.05 24.05 28.14
C PHE A 17 -6.37 24.00 29.65
N ALA A 18 -5.54 23.30 30.44
CA ALA A 18 -5.72 23.21 31.89
C ALA A 18 -5.47 24.54 32.64
N SER A 19 -4.62 25.43 32.10
CA SER A 19 -4.33 26.72 32.73
C SER A 19 -5.40 27.80 32.50
N ALA A 20 -6.32 27.60 31.55
CA ALA A 20 -7.36 28.57 31.19
C ALA A 20 -8.68 28.40 31.99
N TYR A 21 -8.83 27.31 32.74
CA TYR A 21 -10.10 26.89 33.35
C TYR A 21 -10.47 27.60 34.67
N GLY A 22 -9.74 28.65 35.06
CA GLY A 22 -9.93 29.37 36.33
C GLY A 22 -11.02 30.46 36.33
N GLY A 23 -11.60 30.80 35.17
CA GLY A 23 -12.70 31.77 35.03
C GLY A 23 -14.02 31.05 34.74
N GLY A 24 -15.07 31.30 35.51
CA GLY A 24 -16.32 30.54 35.46
C GLY A 24 -17.08 30.65 34.12
N TYR A 25 -17.37 29.50 33.49
CA TYR A 25 -18.11 29.41 32.22
C TYR A 25 -19.60 29.12 32.44
N SER A 26 -20.49 29.98 31.93
CA SER A 26 -21.96 29.76 31.95
C SER A 26 -22.62 29.57 30.58
N ASN A 27 -21.89 29.69 29.45
CA ASN A 27 -22.47 29.56 28.11
C ASN A 27 -21.56 28.76 27.14
N PHE A 28 -21.96 27.52 26.83
CA PHE A 28 -21.24 26.61 25.93
C PHE A 28 -21.68 26.82 24.46
N GLY A 29 -21.24 27.92 23.84
CA GLY A 29 -21.43 28.20 22.41
C GLY A 29 -20.09 28.30 21.66
N PHE A 30 -20.06 28.05 20.35
CA PHE A 30 -18.84 28.20 19.52
C PHE A 30 -18.25 29.63 19.59
N SER A 31 -19.09 30.65 19.80
CA SER A 31 -18.64 32.02 20.05
C SER A 31 -17.96 32.16 21.43
N GLY A 32 -18.49 31.48 22.44
CA GLY A 32 -17.94 31.43 23.81
C GLY A 32 -16.64 30.63 23.92
N LEU A 33 -16.48 29.60 23.10
CA LEU A 33 -15.27 28.76 23.06
C LEU A 33 -14.02 29.48 22.58
N PHE A 34 -14.14 30.65 21.94
CA PHE A 34 -12.99 31.44 21.48
C PHE A 34 -12.93 32.82 22.14
N SER A 35 -14.02 33.30 22.74
CA SER A 35 -14.05 34.62 23.39
C SER A 35 -13.23 34.70 24.67
N GLU A 36 -12.98 33.57 25.34
CA GLU A 36 -12.19 33.54 26.57
C GLU A 36 -10.73 33.10 26.36
N PHE A 37 -10.36 32.66 25.16
CA PHE A 37 -8.97 32.32 24.88
C PHE A 37 -8.17 33.58 24.59
N ASN A 38 -7.09 33.77 25.35
CA ASN A 38 -6.11 34.80 25.08
C ASN A 38 -5.54 34.61 23.65
N ILE A 39 -5.82 35.55 22.75
CA ILE A 39 -5.41 35.49 21.34
C ILE A 39 -3.90 35.25 21.21
N SER A 40 -3.11 35.91 22.07
CA SER A 40 -1.66 35.73 22.18
C SER A 40 -1.28 34.26 22.36
N MET A 41 -2.03 33.51 23.18
CA MET A 41 -1.77 32.10 23.46
C MET A 41 -2.02 31.21 22.23
N TYR A 42 -3.08 31.48 21.47
CA TYR A 42 -3.35 30.74 20.22
C TYR A 42 -2.25 31.02 19.19
N LEU A 43 -1.88 32.29 19.03
CA LEU A 43 -0.84 32.72 18.11
C LEU A 43 0.51 32.07 18.46
N ASN A 44 0.86 32.01 19.75
CA ASN A 44 2.05 31.31 20.22
C ASN A 44 1.97 29.79 20.00
N ALA A 45 0.80 29.17 20.20
CA ALA A 45 0.61 27.75 19.91
C ALA A 45 0.72 27.45 18.40
N LEU A 46 0.17 28.32 17.54
CA LEU A 46 0.29 28.23 16.09
C LEU A 46 1.75 28.37 15.65
N LEU A 47 2.48 29.32 16.23
CA LEU A 47 3.90 29.53 15.99
C LEU A 47 4.71 28.29 16.40
N PHE A 48 4.44 27.72 17.58
CA PHE A 48 5.04 26.47 18.04
C PHE A 48 4.82 25.32 17.05
N VAL A 49 3.56 25.09 16.64
CA VAL A 49 3.21 24.01 15.71
C VAL A 49 3.88 24.21 14.35
N THR A 50 3.95 25.46 13.88
CA THR A 50 4.60 25.80 12.61
C THR A 50 6.11 25.55 12.68
N LEU A 51 6.76 26.03 13.73
CA LEU A 51 8.19 25.86 13.95
C LEU A 51 8.55 24.38 14.12
N PHE A 52 7.77 23.64 14.91
CA PHE A 52 7.86 22.18 15.02
C PHE A 52 7.75 21.48 13.67
N ALA A 53 6.73 21.82 12.86
CA ALA A 53 6.50 21.21 11.56
C ALA A 53 7.65 21.47 10.59
N VAL A 54 8.15 22.71 10.52
CA VAL A 54 9.28 23.09 9.66
C VAL A 54 10.52 22.29 10.03
N ILE A 55 10.90 22.26 11.31
CA ILE A 55 12.06 21.48 11.79
C ILE A 55 11.88 20.00 11.47
N PHE A 56 10.68 19.45 11.69
CA PHE A 56 10.39 18.05 11.39
C PHE A 56 10.56 17.71 9.91
N PHE A 57 10.09 18.58 9.01
CA PHE A 57 10.25 18.39 7.58
C PHE A 57 11.70 18.53 7.11
N ILE A 58 12.47 19.43 7.73
CA ILE A 58 13.91 19.55 7.48
C ILE A 58 14.63 18.27 7.91
N LEU A 59 14.38 17.79 9.14
CA LEU A 59 14.98 16.55 9.66
C LEU A 59 14.58 15.32 8.85
N LYS A 60 13.37 15.28 8.29
CA LYS A 60 12.91 14.22 7.38
C LYS A 60 13.72 14.13 6.08
N LYS A 61 14.34 15.22 5.64
CA LYS A 61 15.24 15.25 4.48
C LYS A 61 16.71 14.99 4.83
N SER A 62 17.03 14.96 6.12
CA SER A 62 18.36 14.76 6.68
C SER A 62 18.70 13.25 6.82
N PRO A 63 19.93 12.86 7.24
CA PRO A 63 20.29 11.45 7.45
C PRO A 63 19.43 10.73 8.51
N PHE A 64 18.66 11.46 9.32
CA PHE A 64 17.71 10.88 10.28
C PHE A 64 16.41 10.35 9.65
N ARG A 65 16.29 10.35 8.32
CA ARG A 65 15.08 9.97 7.56
C ARG A 65 14.45 8.65 8.00
N ASP A 66 15.25 7.66 8.36
CA ASP A 66 14.79 6.30 8.67
C ASP A 66 14.17 6.19 10.07
N ASN A 67 14.53 7.08 10.99
CA ASN A 67 14.02 7.06 12.36
C ASN A 67 13.07 8.24 12.63
N SER A 68 11.80 8.06 12.27
CA SER A 68 10.78 9.11 12.46
C SER A 68 10.57 9.52 13.92
N ALA A 69 10.88 8.65 14.88
CA ALA A 69 10.73 8.94 16.30
C ALA A 69 11.79 9.94 16.77
N VAL A 70 13.05 9.71 16.36
CA VAL A 70 14.16 10.63 16.67
C VAL A 70 13.91 12.00 16.05
N CYS A 71 13.46 12.08 14.79
CA CYS A 71 13.09 13.37 14.20
C CYS A 71 12.02 14.10 15.01
N TRP A 72 11.00 13.40 15.50
CA TRP A 72 9.94 13.98 16.32
C TRP A 72 10.47 14.55 17.64
N ILE A 73 11.28 13.79 18.37
CA ILE A 73 11.85 14.21 19.66
C ILE A 73 12.72 15.45 19.46
N ILE A 74 13.61 15.43 18.46
CA ILE A 74 14.49 16.57 18.18
C ILE A 74 13.65 17.80 17.78
N SER A 75 12.68 17.65 16.88
CA SER A 75 11.79 18.75 16.51
C SER A 75 11.04 19.32 17.70
N LEU A 76 10.58 18.46 18.61
CA LEU A 76 9.88 18.89 19.81
C LEU A 76 10.79 19.70 20.73
N CYS A 77 11.98 19.17 21.04
CA CYS A 77 12.95 19.86 21.89
C CYS A 77 13.34 21.22 21.28
N VAL A 78 13.73 21.26 20.00
CA VAL A 78 14.13 22.50 19.35
C VAL A 78 12.98 23.49 19.27
N ALA A 79 11.74 23.02 19.02
CA ALA A 79 10.58 23.91 18.99
C ALA A 79 10.21 24.47 20.37
N SER A 80 10.30 23.64 21.42
CA SER A 80 10.04 24.09 22.79
C SER A 80 11.09 25.11 23.25
N PHE A 81 12.38 24.86 22.99
CA PHE A 81 13.44 25.84 23.30
C PHE A 81 13.33 27.11 22.46
N GLY A 82 12.97 26.99 21.17
CA GLY A 82 12.72 28.13 20.30
C GLY A 82 11.59 29.00 20.83
N MET A 83 10.45 28.40 21.21
CA MET A 83 9.34 29.14 21.80
C MET A 83 9.69 29.75 23.15
N TRP A 84 10.43 29.04 24.00
CA TRP A 84 10.88 29.59 25.27
C TRP A 84 11.77 30.84 25.07
N GLY A 85 12.70 30.79 24.11
CA GLY A 85 13.52 31.95 23.74
C GLY A 85 12.69 33.12 23.21
N ILE A 86 11.68 32.85 22.38
CA ILE A 86 10.76 33.87 21.87
C ILE A 86 10.00 34.54 23.01
N ILE A 87 9.43 33.75 23.94
CA ILE A 87 8.72 34.27 25.11
C ILE A 87 9.65 35.12 25.99
N LEU A 88 10.87 34.65 26.26
CA LEU A 88 11.85 35.39 27.06
C LEU A 88 12.28 36.72 26.43
N SER A 89 12.33 36.79 25.10
CA SER A 89 12.68 38.02 24.39
C SER A 89 11.62 39.11 24.48
N GLY A 90 10.43 38.80 25.01
CA GLY A 90 9.28 39.70 25.00
C GLY A 90 8.67 39.88 23.61
N PHE A 91 9.05 39.05 22.64
CA PHE A 91 8.49 39.12 21.29
C PHE A 91 7.02 38.67 21.30
N SER A 92 6.13 39.57 20.91
CA SER A 92 4.71 39.32 20.74
C SER A 92 4.40 39.07 19.26
N PHE A 93 3.99 37.84 18.93
CA PHE A 93 3.54 37.53 17.57
C PHE A 93 2.23 38.25 17.22
N GLU A 94 1.45 38.60 18.23
CA GLU A 94 0.25 39.43 18.11
C GLU A 94 0.62 40.84 17.61
N ASP A 95 1.64 41.47 18.20
CA ASP A 95 2.12 42.79 17.80
C ASP A 95 2.63 42.78 16.35
N LEU A 96 3.30 41.69 15.95
CA LEU A 96 3.73 41.50 14.55
C LEU A 96 2.53 41.47 13.60
N ILE A 97 1.47 40.71 13.92
CA ILE A 97 0.25 40.64 13.10
C ILE A 97 -0.45 42.01 13.03
N TYR A 98 -0.52 42.72 14.15
CA TYR A 98 -1.08 44.07 14.20
C TYR A 98 -0.26 45.06 13.36
N SER A 99 1.07 44.96 13.38
CA SER A 99 1.94 45.79 12.55
C SER A 99 1.74 45.56 11.04
N LEU A 100 1.21 44.39 10.64
CA LEU A 100 0.85 44.09 9.25
C LEU A 100 -0.52 44.65 8.84
N GLY A 101 -1.21 45.37 9.74
CA GLY A 101 -2.50 46.01 9.49
C GLY A 101 -3.72 45.10 9.64
N ILE A 102 -3.55 43.93 10.27
CA ILE A 102 -4.67 43.02 10.57
C ILE A 102 -5.30 43.48 11.88
N SER A 103 -6.58 43.86 11.88
CA SER A 103 -7.27 44.28 13.11
C SER A 103 -7.49 43.10 14.07
N SER A 104 -7.56 43.39 15.37
CA SER A 104 -7.85 42.42 16.44
C SER A 104 -9.15 41.64 16.21
N GLU A 105 -10.16 42.30 15.63
CA GLU A 105 -11.45 41.70 15.29
C GLU A 105 -11.35 40.68 14.14
N LEU A 106 -10.41 40.87 13.21
CA LEU A 106 -10.22 39.97 12.07
C LEU A 106 -9.40 38.72 12.42
N ILE A 107 -8.55 38.76 13.46
CA ILE A 107 -7.68 37.64 13.83
C ILE A 107 -8.46 36.34 14.09
N PRO A 108 -9.50 36.30 14.95
CA PRO A 108 -10.25 35.08 15.20
C PRO A 108 -10.87 34.49 13.92
N THR A 109 -11.37 35.36 13.04
CA THR A 109 -11.96 34.98 11.76
C THR A 109 -10.93 34.36 10.82
N VAL A 110 -9.75 34.98 10.69
CA VAL A 110 -8.64 34.47 9.88
C VAL A 110 -8.14 33.12 10.42
N LEU A 111 -7.98 33.00 11.74
CA LEU A 111 -7.58 31.75 12.39
C LEU A 111 -8.60 30.63 12.16
N ALA A 112 -9.89 30.92 12.29
CA ALA A 112 -10.95 29.97 12.00
C ALA A 112 -10.92 29.51 10.53
N MET A 113 -10.72 30.43 9.57
CA MET A 113 -10.59 30.09 8.15
C MET A 113 -9.37 29.19 7.89
N ILE A 114 -8.22 29.48 8.48
CA ILE A 114 -7.01 28.64 8.38
C ILE A 114 -7.28 27.25 8.96
N GLY A 115 -7.93 27.18 10.13
CA GLY A 115 -8.31 25.92 10.77
C GLY A 115 -9.22 25.06 9.88
N VAL A 116 -10.24 25.66 9.26
CA VAL A 116 -11.13 24.99 8.30
C VAL A 116 -10.37 24.52 7.06
N ALA A 117 -9.49 25.34 6.50
CA ALA A 117 -8.68 24.99 5.34
C ALA A 117 -7.76 23.78 5.63
N ILE A 118 -7.10 23.77 6.80
CA ILE A 118 -6.28 22.64 7.26
C ILE A 118 -7.14 21.39 7.42
N ALA A 119 -8.32 21.49 8.05
CA ALA A 119 -9.23 20.36 8.22
C ALA A 119 -9.67 19.77 6.88
N ILE A 120 -10.09 20.60 5.92
CA ILE A 120 -10.46 20.17 4.55
C ILE A 120 -9.27 19.48 3.88
N PHE A 121 -8.07 20.06 3.94
CA PHE A 121 -6.88 19.47 3.37
C PHE A 121 -6.57 18.07 3.94
N ILE A 122 -6.68 17.91 5.26
CA ILE A 122 -6.48 16.62 5.93
C ILE A 122 -7.57 15.62 5.52
N ILE A 123 -8.84 16.05 5.44
CA ILE A 123 -9.97 15.21 5.00
C ILE A 123 -9.73 14.70 3.57
N LEU A 124 -9.32 15.57 2.64
CA LEU A 124 -9.05 15.19 1.25
C LEU A 124 -7.86 14.23 1.14
N LYS A 125 -6.80 14.48 1.91
CA LYS A 125 -5.55 13.70 1.84
C LYS A 125 -5.66 12.31 2.49
N TYR A 126 -6.29 12.23 3.65
CA TYR A 126 -6.37 11.00 4.44
C TYR A 126 -7.70 10.26 4.29
N GLY A 127 -8.71 10.91 3.71
CA GLY A 127 -10.09 10.42 3.61
C GLY A 127 -10.90 10.77 4.86
N PHE A 128 -12.13 11.22 4.65
CA PHE A 128 -13.05 11.66 5.72
C PHE A 128 -13.16 10.66 6.88
N ARG A 129 -13.28 9.37 6.57
CA ARG A 129 -13.39 8.30 7.58
C ARG A 129 -12.14 8.19 8.47
N ASN A 130 -10.95 8.27 7.89
CA ASN A 130 -9.70 8.19 8.67
C ASN A 130 -9.47 9.46 9.48
N PHE A 131 -9.84 10.62 8.92
CA PHE A 131 -9.83 11.89 9.63
C PHE A 131 -10.74 11.82 10.87
N LEU A 132 -12.01 11.46 10.69
CA LEU A 132 -12.99 11.36 11.78
C LEU A 132 -12.54 10.37 12.87
N ALA A 133 -12.01 9.20 12.47
CA ALA A 133 -11.46 8.23 13.40
C ALA A 133 -10.25 8.78 14.18
N THR A 134 -9.43 9.62 13.55
CA THR A 134 -8.30 10.27 14.21
C THR A 134 -8.80 11.31 15.20
N VAL A 135 -9.72 12.19 14.78
CA VAL A 135 -10.31 13.23 15.64
C VAL A 135 -10.97 12.63 16.88
N PHE A 136 -11.79 11.59 16.74
CA PHE A 136 -12.39 10.92 17.90
C PHE A 136 -11.34 10.24 18.78
N ALA A 137 -10.29 9.64 18.19
CA ALA A 137 -9.22 9.07 18.98
C ALA A 137 -8.46 10.14 19.78
N LEU A 138 -8.24 11.31 19.19
CA LEU A 138 -7.60 12.45 19.82
C LEU A 138 -8.46 12.99 20.96
N LEU A 139 -9.71 13.34 20.68
CA LEU A 139 -10.63 13.89 21.69
C LEU A 139 -10.84 12.91 22.84
N GLY A 140 -11.02 11.62 22.55
CA GLY A 140 -11.19 10.60 23.59
C GLY A 140 -9.96 10.45 24.48
N ALA A 141 -8.77 10.41 23.88
CA ALA A 141 -7.50 10.36 24.61
C ALA A 141 -7.26 11.60 25.48
N LEU A 142 -7.55 12.79 24.92
CA LEU A 142 -7.39 14.07 25.60
C LEU A 142 -8.32 14.17 26.81
N LEU A 143 -9.59 13.81 26.63
CA LEU A 143 -10.60 13.89 27.68
C LEU A 143 -10.25 12.95 28.85
N ILE A 144 -9.83 11.71 28.56
CA ILE A 144 -9.35 10.78 29.60
C ILE A 144 -8.16 11.37 30.35
N ALA A 145 -7.17 11.93 29.64
CA ALA A 145 -6.00 12.53 30.28
C ALA A 145 -6.40 13.70 31.19
N LEU A 146 -7.20 14.64 30.70
CA LEU A 146 -7.67 15.80 31.47
C LEU A 146 -8.49 15.39 32.70
N SER A 147 -9.33 14.37 32.57
CA SER A 147 -10.07 13.80 33.70
C SER A 147 -9.16 13.16 34.75
N LEU A 148 -8.11 12.44 34.34
CA LEU A 148 -7.14 11.84 35.26
C LEU A 148 -6.30 12.89 36.02
N PHE A 149 -6.08 14.07 35.42
CA PHE A 149 -5.40 15.19 36.08
C PHE A 149 -6.35 16.08 36.91
N GLY A 150 -7.63 15.72 37.04
CA GLY A 150 -8.59 16.49 37.82
C GLY A 150 -8.97 17.84 37.22
N VAL A 151 -8.72 18.05 35.92
CA VAL A 151 -9.09 19.29 35.21
C VAL A 151 -10.59 19.31 34.90
N VAL A 152 -11.20 18.14 34.72
CA VAL A 152 -12.64 17.99 34.47
C VAL A 152 -13.37 17.82 35.80
N TYR A 153 -14.38 18.66 36.05
CA TYR A 153 -15.18 18.67 37.28
C TYR A 153 -15.73 17.28 37.65
N GLU A 154 -16.32 16.60 36.67
CA GLU A 154 -16.83 15.23 36.81
C GLU A 154 -15.82 14.24 36.18
N GLN A 155 -14.83 13.82 36.97
CA GLN A 155 -13.75 12.94 36.50
C GLN A 155 -14.30 11.66 35.85
N GLU A 156 -15.30 11.03 36.48
CA GLU A 156 -15.92 9.80 35.98
C GLU A 156 -16.64 10.01 34.65
N ALA A 157 -17.41 11.08 34.51
CA ALA A 157 -18.12 11.41 33.28
C ALA A 157 -17.15 11.66 32.12
N GLY A 158 -16.06 12.40 32.37
CA GLY A 158 -15.05 12.66 31.34
C GLY A 158 -14.30 11.39 30.90
N ILE A 159 -14.01 10.47 31.82
CA ILE A 159 -13.43 9.15 31.48
C ILE A 159 -14.41 8.34 30.62
N LEU A 160 -15.69 8.26 31.00
CA LEU A 160 -16.73 7.51 30.26
C LEU A 160 -16.95 8.06 28.85
N ILE A 161 -17.10 9.38 28.70
CA ILE A 161 -17.26 10.03 27.39
C ILE A 161 -16.00 9.80 26.53
N GLY A 162 -14.81 9.89 27.14
CA GLY A 162 -13.55 9.69 26.44
C GLY A 162 -13.39 8.26 25.93
N LEU A 163 -13.78 7.26 26.73
CA LEU A 163 -13.86 5.86 26.30
C LEU A 163 -14.87 5.67 25.17
N GLY A 164 -16.02 6.35 25.23
CA GLY A 164 -17.02 6.37 24.15
C GLY A 164 -16.42 6.83 22.82
N PHE A 165 -15.68 7.94 22.81
CA PHE A 165 -14.99 8.42 21.62
C PHE A 165 -13.89 7.47 21.11
N LEU A 166 -13.10 6.86 22.01
CA LEU A 166 -12.11 5.86 21.62
C LEU A 166 -12.76 4.63 20.98
N PHE A 167 -13.90 4.17 21.50
CA PHE A 167 -14.65 3.07 20.93
C PHE A 167 -15.20 3.42 19.53
N LEU A 168 -15.77 4.61 19.37
CA LEU A 168 -16.26 5.12 18.09
C LEU A 168 -15.11 5.22 17.05
N ALA A 169 -13.95 5.71 17.49
CA ALA A 169 -12.74 5.74 16.67
C ALA A 169 -12.30 4.33 16.23
N LEU A 170 -12.39 3.33 17.10
CA LEU A 170 -12.08 1.94 16.76
C LEU A 170 -13.06 1.35 15.75
N ILE A 171 -14.36 1.62 15.89
CA ILE A 171 -15.38 1.20 14.91
C ILE A 171 -15.09 1.83 13.55
N LEU A 172 -14.84 3.14 13.52
CA LEU A 172 -14.51 3.85 12.29
C LEU A 172 -13.19 3.34 11.69
N LYS A 173 -12.20 2.96 12.50
CA LYS A 173 -10.90 2.45 12.02
C LYS A 173 -10.95 0.98 11.63
N LYS A 174 -11.91 0.20 12.12
CA LYS A 174 -12.16 -1.18 11.69
C LYS A 174 -12.58 -1.12 10.23
N LYS A 175 -11.57 -1.13 9.35
CA LYS A 175 -11.71 -1.33 7.90
C LYS A 175 -12.75 -2.41 7.79
N VAL A 176 -13.90 -2.09 7.22
CA VAL A 176 -14.93 -3.09 6.95
C VAL A 176 -14.24 -4.07 6.02
N GLY A 177 -13.73 -5.13 6.61
CA GLY A 177 -12.94 -6.18 5.98
C GLY A 177 -13.82 -7.08 5.14
N LEU A 178 -14.87 -6.55 4.52
CA LEU A 178 -15.64 -7.22 3.47
C LEU A 178 -14.88 -7.24 2.13
N GLN A 179 -13.54 -7.18 2.17
CA GLN A 179 -12.69 -7.56 1.05
C GLN A 179 -11.94 -8.88 1.31
N GLY A 180 -12.18 -9.54 2.47
CA GLY A 180 -11.50 -10.78 2.86
C GLY A 180 -12.39 -11.90 3.41
N LEU A 181 -13.69 -11.67 3.62
CA LEU A 181 -14.64 -12.78 3.72
C LEU A 181 -14.79 -13.37 2.31
N ARG A 182 -13.92 -14.34 1.99
CA ARG A 182 -14.30 -15.43 1.10
C ARG A 182 -15.49 -16.09 1.76
N LEU A 183 -16.68 -15.57 1.50
CA LEU A 183 -17.92 -16.27 1.79
C LEU A 183 -17.85 -17.55 0.94
N PRO A 184 -17.67 -18.75 1.54
CA PRO A 184 -17.82 -19.97 0.80
C PRO A 184 -19.27 -19.98 0.27
N GLY A 185 -19.43 -19.81 -1.05
CA GLY A 185 -20.74 -19.87 -1.68
C GLY A 185 -21.35 -18.56 -2.20
N ILE A 186 -20.69 -17.39 -2.12
CA ILE A 186 -21.12 -16.28 -3.01
C ILE A 186 -20.67 -16.62 -4.42
N LYS A 187 -21.56 -17.27 -5.16
CA LYS A 187 -21.62 -17.18 -6.62
C LYS A 187 -21.69 -15.68 -6.92
N PHE A 188 -20.58 -15.04 -7.31
CA PHE A 188 -20.64 -13.68 -7.85
C PHE A 188 -21.72 -13.71 -8.92
N ARG A 189 -22.82 -12.97 -8.69
CA ARG A 189 -23.97 -12.93 -9.58
C ARG A 189 -23.47 -12.73 -11.01
N GLY A 190 -23.96 -13.57 -11.89
CA GLY A 190 -23.52 -13.74 -13.27
C GLY A 190 -23.04 -12.47 -13.97
N GLY A 191 -21.79 -12.48 -14.38
CA GLY A 191 -21.13 -11.43 -15.13
C GLY A 191 -19.93 -11.97 -15.88
N ALA A 192 -19.61 -11.35 -17.01
CA ALA A 192 -18.41 -11.66 -17.77
C ALA A 192 -17.15 -11.57 -16.90
N ARG A 193 -16.22 -12.52 -17.01
CA ARG A 193 -14.95 -12.50 -16.27
C ARG A 193 -13.80 -12.60 -17.24
N MET A 194 -13.06 -11.51 -17.36
CA MET A 194 -11.91 -11.42 -18.25
C MET A 194 -10.71 -12.12 -17.63
N MET A 195 -10.15 -13.04 -18.40
CA MET A 195 -8.93 -13.77 -18.10
C MET A 195 -7.95 -13.51 -19.24
N ILE A 196 -6.67 -13.36 -18.94
CA ILE A 196 -5.66 -13.12 -19.98
C ILE A 196 -4.62 -14.23 -19.96
N TYR A 197 -4.32 -14.77 -21.13
CA TYR A 197 -3.17 -15.63 -21.36
C TYR A 197 -2.08 -14.83 -22.06
N ALA A 198 -0.89 -14.85 -21.49
CA ALA A 198 0.28 -14.22 -22.06
C ALA A 198 1.53 -15.05 -21.69
N ASP A 199 2.36 -15.35 -22.69
CA ASP A 199 3.61 -16.12 -22.52
C ASP A 199 3.38 -17.48 -21.80
N GLY A 200 2.33 -18.20 -22.21
CA GLY A 200 1.95 -19.49 -21.62
C GLY A 200 1.38 -19.42 -20.19
N ARG A 201 1.20 -18.22 -19.61
CA ARG A 201 0.65 -18.04 -18.25
C ARG A 201 -0.76 -17.49 -18.28
N ARG A 202 -1.63 -18.06 -17.44
CA ARG A 202 -3.02 -17.60 -17.24
C ARG A 202 -3.09 -16.63 -16.06
N TYR A 203 -3.62 -15.43 -16.29
CA TYR A 203 -3.77 -14.38 -15.28
C TYR A 203 -5.24 -14.24 -14.89
N THR A 204 -5.56 -14.68 -13.67
CA THR A 204 -6.90 -14.58 -13.07
C THR A 204 -7.13 -13.19 -12.47
N SER A 205 -8.26 -12.55 -12.79
CA SER A 205 -8.66 -11.23 -12.28
C SER A 205 -7.63 -10.12 -12.57
N PRO A 206 -7.58 -9.61 -13.81
CA PRO A 206 -6.58 -8.64 -14.22
C PRO A 206 -6.77 -7.25 -13.62
N ILE A 207 -7.87 -7.00 -12.91
CA ILE A 207 -8.21 -5.72 -12.31
C ILE A 207 -7.02 -5.29 -11.44
N PHE A 208 -6.19 -4.39 -11.96
CA PHE A 208 -4.97 -3.83 -11.35
C PHE A 208 -3.64 -4.61 -11.44
N ARG A 209 -3.53 -5.67 -12.25
CA ARG A 209 -2.22 -6.34 -12.47
C ARG A 209 -1.56 -5.86 -13.77
N THR A 210 -0.26 -5.59 -13.67
CA THR A 210 0.63 -5.40 -14.83
C THR A 210 1.18 -6.76 -15.24
N ILE A 211 0.84 -7.21 -16.45
CA ILE A 211 1.27 -8.47 -17.04
C ILE A 211 2.55 -8.21 -17.85
N PRO A 212 3.71 -8.77 -17.46
CA PRO A 212 4.91 -8.65 -18.26
C PRO A 212 4.81 -9.57 -19.50
N LEU A 213 5.23 -9.06 -20.65
CA LEU A 213 5.31 -9.78 -21.92
C LEU A 213 6.63 -9.43 -22.61
N SER A 214 7.28 -10.41 -23.23
CA SER A 214 8.50 -10.19 -24.02
C SER A 214 8.22 -10.48 -25.48
N ILE A 215 8.58 -9.56 -26.38
CA ILE A 215 8.32 -9.69 -27.82
C ILE A 215 9.63 -9.50 -28.59
N GLN A 216 9.91 -10.42 -29.52
CA GLN A 216 10.96 -10.23 -30.53
C GLN A 216 10.43 -9.31 -31.63
N SER A 217 11.26 -8.35 -32.07
CA SER A 217 10.94 -7.50 -33.23
C SER A 217 10.54 -8.39 -34.43
N ASN A 218 9.53 -7.95 -35.19
CA ASN A 218 8.97 -8.61 -36.38
C ASN A 218 8.25 -9.96 -36.20
N ARG A 219 8.39 -10.67 -35.08
CA ARG A 219 7.62 -11.92 -34.85
C ARG A 219 6.27 -11.69 -34.18
N GLY A 220 6.17 -10.65 -33.36
CA GLY A 220 5.01 -10.43 -32.51
C GLY A 220 4.88 -11.48 -31.40
N SER A 221 3.86 -11.35 -30.58
CA SER A 221 3.45 -12.34 -29.59
C SER A 221 1.94 -12.44 -29.56
N HIS A 222 1.48 -13.62 -29.19
CA HIS A 222 0.08 -13.93 -29.06
C HIS A 222 -0.34 -13.78 -27.59
N ILE A 223 -1.44 -13.08 -27.37
CA ILE A 223 -2.15 -13.08 -26.08
C ILE A 223 -3.58 -13.58 -26.33
N ALA A 224 -4.21 -14.18 -25.34
CA ALA A 224 -5.61 -14.60 -25.45
C ALA A 224 -6.46 -13.93 -24.37
N VAL A 225 -7.64 -13.45 -24.75
CA VAL A 225 -8.65 -12.94 -23.82
C VAL A 225 -9.73 -14.01 -23.70
N GLU A 226 -9.81 -14.66 -22.54
CA GLU A 226 -10.80 -15.69 -22.23
C GLU A 226 -11.90 -15.11 -21.35
N ASN A 227 -13.13 -15.54 -21.59
CA ASN A 227 -14.28 -15.21 -20.74
C ASN A 227 -14.64 -16.38 -19.82
N ALA A 228 -14.22 -16.32 -18.56
CA ALA A 228 -14.59 -17.28 -17.52
C ALA A 228 -15.90 -16.92 -16.80
N GLY A 229 -16.66 -15.96 -17.33
CA GLY A 229 -17.98 -15.59 -16.84
C GLY A 229 -19.09 -16.35 -17.57
N ASP A 230 -20.32 -16.01 -17.26
CA ASP A 230 -21.55 -16.58 -17.82
C ASP A 230 -22.31 -15.61 -18.75
N LYS A 231 -21.77 -14.41 -18.96
CA LYS A 231 -22.29 -13.41 -19.92
C LYS A 231 -21.23 -13.07 -20.97
N PRO A 232 -21.61 -12.66 -22.19
CA PRO A 232 -20.67 -12.22 -23.21
C PRO A 232 -19.76 -11.09 -22.73
N LEU A 233 -18.47 -11.20 -23.04
CA LEU A 233 -17.44 -10.21 -22.71
C LEU A 233 -17.09 -9.42 -23.96
N GLU A 234 -17.42 -8.13 -24.00
CA GLU A 234 -16.87 -7.21 -24.99
C GLU A 234 -15.51 -6.72 -24.51
N TRP A 235 -14.48 -6.80 -25.37
CA TRP A 235 -13.14 -6.35 -25.02
C TRP A 235 -12.56 -5.42 -26.09
N VAL A 236 -11.68 -4.51 -25.64
CA VAL A 236 -10.94 -3.57 -26.47
C VAL A 236 -9.49 -3.51 -25.97
N ILE A 237 -8.52 -3.61 -26.87
CA ILE A 237 -7.11 -3.38 -26.56
C ILE A 237 -6.67 -1.99 -27.01
N LYS A 238 -6.07 -1.24 -26.10
CA LYS A 238 -5.40 0.04 -26.38
C LYS A 238 -3.90 -0.17 -26.31
N THR A 239 -3.17 0.26 -27.33
CA THR A 239 -1.71 0.16 -27.40
C THR A 239 -1.08 1.56 -27.36
N TRP A 240 0.15 1.66 -26.88
CA TRP A 240 0.94 2.90 -26.85
C TRP A 240 2.34 2.66 -27.41
N ASP A 241 3.07 3.75 -27.67
CA ASP A 241 4.51 3.73 -27.97
C ASP A 241 4.89 2.97 -29.26
N GLY A 242 4.01 2.93 -30.26
CA GLY A 242 4.24 2.26 -31.54
C GLY A 242 3.93 0.75 -31.55
N LEU A 243 3.39 0.22 -30.45
CA LEU A 243 2.87 -1.14 -30.38
C LEU A 243 1.55 -1.24 -31.16
N ARG A 244 1.40 -2.31 -31.95
CA ARG A 244 0.19 -2.59 -32.74
C ARG A 244 -0.44 -3.89 -32.26
N ALA A 245 -1.76 -4.00 -32.39
CA ALA A 245 -2.52 -5.19 -32.02
C ALA A 245 -3.56 -5.52 -33.10
N SER A 246 -3.79 -6.81 -33.34
CA SER A 246 -4.86 -7.29 -34.22
C SER A 246 -5.46 -8.59 -33.67
N PRO A 247 -6.79 -8.69 -33.49
CA PRO A 247 -7.78 -7.61 -33.62
C PRO A 247 -7.70 -6.59 -32.45
N THR A 248 -8.25 -5.38 -32.64
CA THR A 248 -8.25 -4.32 -31.61
C THR A 248 -9.46 -4.36 -30.67
N ARG A 249 -10.52 -5.06 -31.07
CA ARG A 249 -11.75 -5.26 -30.30
C ARG A 249 -12.37 -6.61 -30.64
N GLY A 250 -13.19 -7.15 -29.75
CA GLY A 250 -13.95 -8.37 -30.00
C GLY A 250 -14.96 -8.66 -28.91
N ILE A 251 -15.79 -9.69 -29.16
CA ILE A 251 -16.72 -10.26 -28.19
C ILE A 251 -16.33 -11.71 -27.95
N VAL A 252 -16.26 -12.13 -26.68
CA VAL A 252 -15.90 -13.50 -26.27
C VAL A 252 -17.08 -14.10 -25.53
N GLN A 253 -17.61 -15.20 -26.04
CA GLN A 253 -18.70 -15.93 -25.38
C GLN A 253 -18.20 -16.65 -24.11
N PRO A 254 -19.07 -16.93 -23.13
CA PRO A 254 -18.73 -17.74 -21.96
C PRO A 254 -17.96 -19.02 -22.33
N GLY A 255 -16.81 -19.25 -21.69
CA GLY A 255 -15.95 -20.42 -21.93
C GLY A 255 -15.08 -20.36 -23.19
N GLN A 256 -15.18 -19.31 -24.01
CA GLN A 256 -14.34 -19.12 -25.19
C GLN A 256 -13.18 -18.18 -24.93
N ALA A 257 -12.24 -18.11 -25.89
CA ALA A 257 -11.13 -17.18 -25.89
C ALA A 257 -10.91 -16.58 -27.28
N ASN A 258 -10.61 -15.28 -27.35
CA ASN A 258 -10.16 -14.61 -28.57
C ASN A 258 -8.66 -14.37 -28.49
N GLU A 259 -7.94 -14.75 -29.54
CA GLU A 259 -6.51 -14.49 -29.67
C GLU A 259 -6.27 -13.09 -30.24
N ILE A 260 -5.24 -12.42 -29.71
CA ILE A 260 -4.80 -11.09 -30.11
C ILE A 260 -3.31 -11.18 -30.41
N LYS A 261 -2.94 -10.89 -31.65
CA LYS A 261 -1.55 -10.75 -32.05
C LYS A 261 -1.07 -9.34 -31.75
N ILE A 262 -0.11 -9.21 -30.86
CA ILE A 262 0.59 -7.95 -30.55
C ILE A 262 1.92 -7.96 -31.30
N TYR A 263 2.20 -6.91 -32.06
CA TYR A 263 3.45 -6.78 -32.79
C TYR A 263 3.95 -5.35 -32.79
N PHE A 264 5.20 -5.17 -33.18
CA PHE A 264 5.91 -3.91 -33.11
C PHE A 264 6.89 -3.83 -34.27
N GLY A 265 6.97 -2.64 -34.90
CA GLY A 265 7.81 -2.38 -36.06
C GLY A 265 9.30 -2.31 -35.71
N SER A 266 9.78 -1.13 -35.33
CA SER A 266 11.21 -0.87 -35.09
C SER A 266 11.45 0.02 -33.86
N GLY A 267 12.46 -0.32 -33.05
CA GLY A 267 12.83 0.38 -31.81
C GLY A 267 12.86 -0.48 -30.53
N GLY A 268 13.90 -0.32 -29.72
CA GLY A 268 13.97 -0.98 -28.41
C GLY A 268 13.04 -0.35 -27.37
N GLY A 269 12.91 -1.02 -26.23
CA GLY A 269 12.37 -0.43 -25.00
C GLY A 269 11.08 -1.06 -24.48
N THR A 270 10.58 -0.46 -23.40
CA THR A 270 9.37 -0.93 -22.73
C THR A 270 8.15 -0.22 -23.30
N LYS A 271 7.23 -0.99 -23.88
CA LYS A 271 5.97 -0.55 -24.48
C LYS A 271 4.80 -0.94 -23.59
N LYS A 272 3.66 -0.28 -23.77
CA LYS A 272 2.45 -0.52 -22.96
C LYS A 272 1.28 -0.91 -23.84
N ALA A 273 0.48 -1.85 -23.35
CA ALA A 273 -0.88 -2.12 -23.83
C ALA A 273 -1.84 -2.25 -22.66
N MET A 274 -3.13 -2.05 -22.91
CA MET A 274 -4.18 -2.20 -21.92
C MET A 274 -5.37 -2.89 -22.55
N VAL A 275 -5.77 -4.02 -21.99
CA VAL A 275 -6.99 -4.73 -22.39
C VAL A 275 -8.10 -4.30 -21.45
N LEU A 276 -9.19 -3.78 -22.01
CA LEU A 276 -10.40 -3.36 -21.33
C LEU A 276 -11.49 -4.37 -21.64
N GLY A 277 -12.12 -4.93 -20.62
CA GLY A 277 -13.27 -5.82 -20.74
C GLY A 277 -14.52 -5.18 -20.13
N LYS A 278 -15.66 -5.30 -20.80
CA LYS A 278 -16.97 -4.85 -20.34
C LYS A 278 -17.97 -5.98 -20.56
N SER A 279 -18.72 -6.32 -19.51
CA SER A 279 -19.89 -7.20 -19.67
C SER A 279 -21.01 -6.43 -20.38
N GLN A 280 -21.67 -7.05 -21.36
CA GLN A 280 -22.98 -6.56 -21.79
C GLN A 280 -23.92 -6.58 -20.56
N GLY A 281 -24.57 -5.45 -20.25
CA GLY A 281 -25.45 -5.32 -19.08
C GLY A 281 -24.87 -4.65 -17.81
N GLY A 282 -23.71 -3.99 -17.89
CA GLY A 282 -23.46 -2.80 -17.06
C GLY A 282 -22.56 -2.89 -15.81
N PHE A 283 -22.15 -4.06 -15.30
CA PHE A 283 -21.60 -4.10 -13.93
C PHE A 283 -20.12 -4.46 -13.73
N SER A 284 -19.27 -4.53 -14.78
CA SER A 284 -17.83 -4.68 -14.53
C SER A 284 -16.98 -4.18 -15.68
N LYS A 285 -16.29 -3.05 -15.47
CA LYS A 285 -15.16 -2.60 -16.30
C LYS A 285 -13.90 -3.28 -15.77
N GLN A 286 -13.43 -4.31 -16.45
CA GLN A 286 -12.20 -5.01 -16.13
C GLN A 286 -11.06 -4.39 -16.93
N LYS A 287 -9.88 -4.23 -16.31
CA LYS A 287 -8.73 -3.61 -16.97
C LYS A 287 -7.47 -4.42 -16.66
N ALA A 288 -6.72 -4.79 -17.69
CA ALA A 288 -5.40 -5.39 -17.57
C ALA A 288 -4.36 -4.49 -18.21
N LYS A 289 -3.26 -4.21 -17.50
CA LYS A 289 -2.11 -3.53 -18.10
C LYS A 289 -1.12 -4.58 -18.57
N ILE A 290 -0.59 -4.45 -19.77
CA ILE A 290 0.44 -5.33 -20.33
C ILE A 290 1.68 -4.48 -20.57
N LEU A 291 2.80 -4.90 -19.97
CA LEU A 291 4.09 -4.27 -20.14
C LEU A 291 4.92 -5.13 -21.09
N VAL A 292 5.21 -4.59 -22.27
CA VAL A 292 5.86 -5.31 -23.36
C VAL A 292 7.31 -4.88 -23.45
N ASN A 293 8.25 -5.78 -23.17
CA ASN A 293 9.67 -5.54 -23.40
C ASN A 293 10.05 -6.02 -24.80
N THR A 294 10.48 -5.10 -25.66
CA THR A 294 10.92 -5.43 -27.01
C THR A 294 12.43 -5.67 -27.04
N PHE A 295 12.83 -6.74 -27.71
CA PHE A 295 14.24 -7.03 -27.97
C PHE A 295 14.50 -6.93 -29.47
N SER A 296 15.46 -6.08 -29.85
CA SER A 296 16.02 -6.09 -31.20
C SER A 296 16.90 -7.33 -31.30
N GLY A 297 16.37 -8.41 -31.86
CA GLY A 297 17.17 -9.55 -32.21
C GLY A 297 18.10 -9.14 -33.34
N GLY A 298 19.34 -8.78 -33.02
CA GLY A 298 20.38 -8.73 -34.03
C GLY A 298 20.44 -10.11 -34.67
N ASN A 299 20.17 -10.18 -35.98
CA ASN A 299 20.41 -11.39 -36.76
C ASN A 299 21.91 -11.69 -36.70
N SER A 300 22.37 -12.46 -35.72
CA SER A 300 23.67 -13.08 -35.78
C SER A 300 23.56 -14.26 -36.74
N THR A 301 23.77 -14.00 -38.02
CA THR A 301 24.07 -15.02 -39.03
C THR A 301 25.40 -15.67 -38.64
N THR A 302 25.33 -16.73 -37.85
CA THR A 302 26.48 -17.60 -37.58
C THR A 302 26.69 -18.47 -38.81
N THR A 303 27.62 -18.06 -39.68
CA THR A 303 28.16 -18.88 -40.76
C THR A 303 28.91 -20.05 -40.15
N THR A 304 28.39 -21.26 -40.33
CA THR A 304 28.94 -22.51 -39.81
C THR A 304 30.15 -22.94 -40.65
N ALA A 305 31.35 -22.95 -40.06
CA ALA A 305 32.50 -23.71 -40.55
C ALA A 305 32.62 -25.02 -39.77
N PRO A 306 32.96 -26.16 -40.41
CA PRO A 306 33.10 -27.44 -39.71
C PRO A 306 34.52 -27.55 -39.14
N SER A 307 34.66 -27.74 -37.83
CA SER A 307 35.91 -28.28 -37.28
C SER A 307 35.69 -29.06 -35.97
N SER A 308 36.25 -30.26 -35.99
CA SER A 308 36.76 -31.13 -34.92
C SER A 308 35.89 -31.45 -33.71
N GLU A 309 35.77 -32.76 -33.48
CA GLU A 309 35.34 -33.45 -32.26
C GLU A 309 35.92 -32.79 -31.00
N GLY A 310 35.08 -31.99 -30.35
CA GLY A 310 35.27 -31.50 -28.99
C GLY A 310 33.95 -31.64 -28.27
N THR A 311 33.98 -32.22 -27.07
CA THR A 311 32.85 -32.45 -26.17
C THR A 311 31.78 -31.36 -26.31
N PRO A 312 30.52 -31.70 -26.64
CA PRO A 312 29.51 -30.72 -27.02
C PRO A 312 29.28 -29.73 -25.88
N VAL A 313 29.79 -28.51 -26.05
CA VAL A 313 29.50 -27.40 -25.15
C VAL A 313 27.98 -27.17 -25.26
N PRO A 314 27.22 -27.27 -24.15
CA PRO A 314 25.78 -27.16 -24.21
C PRO A 314 25.40 -25.81 -24.81
N THR A 315 24.70 -25.87 -25.95
CA THR A 315 24.21 -24.71 -26.66
C THR A 315 23.40 -23.83 -25.70
N LYS A 316 23.57 -22.50 -25.77
CA LYS A 316 22.93 -21.51 -24.88
C LYS A 316 21.43 -21.78 -24.61
N GLN A 317 20.72 -22.34 -25.58
CA GLN A 317 19.32 -22.77 -25.47
C GLN A 317 19.07 -23.85 -24.39
N VAL A 318 19.97 -24.83 -24.25
CA VAL A 318 19.86 -25.90 -23.24
C VAL A 318 20.02 -25.34 -21.84
N LEU A 319 20.96 -24.40 -21.66
CA LEU A 319 21.14 -23.69 -20.39
C LEU A 319 19.93 -22.83 -20.02
N ASP A 320 19.32 -22.14 -20.99
CA ASP A 320 18.12 -21.35 -20.77
C ASP A 320 16.89 -22.21 -20.44
N GLN A 321 16.74 -23.36 -21.11
CA GLN A 321 15.67 -24.32 -20.81
C GLN A 321 15.81 -24.88 -19.39
N LYS A 322 17.05 -25.21 -18.99
CA LYS A 322 17.37 -25.66 -17.63
C LYS A 322 17.05 -24.59 -16.58
N ARG A 323 17.40 -23.32 -16.84
CA ARG A 323 17.05 -22.21 -15.94
C ARG A 323 15.53 -22.03 -15.79
N ARG A 324 14.77 -22.18 -16.87
CA ARG A 324 13.29 -22.09 -16.85
C ARG A 324 12.66 -23.23 -16.04
N SER A 325 13.13 -24.47 -16.21
CA SER A 325 12.63 -25.61 -15.45
C SER A 325 12.88 -25.46 -13.95
N ILE A 326 14.07 -24.98 -13.57
CA ILE A 326 14.42 -24.70 -12.17
C ILE A 326 13.49 -23.64 -11.58
N PHE A 327 13.25 -22.56 -12.33
CA PHE A 327 12.37 -21.49 -11.88
C PHE A 327 10.93 -21.98 -11.64
N ASP A 328 10.41 -22.83 -12.53
CA ASP A 328 9.08 -23.44 -12.37
C ASP A 328 9.00 -24.34 -11.13
N LEU A 329 10.01 -25.17 -10.89
CA LEU A 329 10.12 -25.99 -9.68
C LEU A 329 10.12 -25.12 -8.40
N LYS A 330 10.83 -23.98 -8.39
CA LYS A 330 10.81 -23.04 -7.27
C LYS A 330 9.43 -22.44 -7.03
N GLN A 331 8.72 -22.03 -8.07
CA GLN A 331 7.35 -21.50 -7.94
C GLN A 331 6.40 -22.54 -7.36
N LYS A 332 6.49 -23.79 -7.82
CA LYS A 332 5.71 -24.91 -7.28
C LYS A 332 6.02 -25.15 -5.80
N TYR A 333 7.30 -25.17 -5.41
CA TYR A 333 7.70 -25.33 -4.01
C TYR A 333 7.08 -24.25 -3.11
N ILE A 334 7.11 -22.98 -3.53
CA ILE A 334 6.49 -21.87 -2.78
C ILE A 334 4.98 -22.03 -2.67
N ALA A 335 4.31 -22.42 -3.76
CA ALA A 335 2.87 -22.65 -3.77
C ALA A 335 2.47 -23.75 -2.76
N TYR A 336 3.23 -24.85 -2.74
CA TYR A 336 3.03 -25.93 -1.76
C TYR A 336 3.34 -25.48 -0.33
N GLY A 337 4.40 -24.68 -0.09
CA GLY A 337 4.71 -24.14 1.23
C GLY A 337 3.60 -23.22 1.79
N ASN A 338 3.02 -22.37 0.94
CA ASN A 338 1.88 -21.54 1.30
C ASN A 338 0.64 -22.41 1.64
N ARG A 339 0.38 -23.44 0.84
CA ARG A 339 -0.74 -24.37 1.08
C ARG A 339 -0.53 -25.16 2.37
N PHE A 340 0.67 -25.67 2.63
CA PHE A 340 1.03 -26.36 3.87
C PHE A 340 0.70 -25.51 5.11
N THR A 341 1.10 -24.23 5.09
CA THR A 341 0.82 -23.30 6.20
C THR A 341 -0.68 -23.14 6.49
N GLN A 342 -1.53 -23.24 5.46
CA GLN A 342 -2.98 -23.15 5.60
C GLN A 342 -3.62 -24.44 6.13
N VAL A 343 -3.12 -25.61 5.73
CA VAL A 343 -3.79 -26.89 6.04
C VAL A 343 -3.17 -27.65 7.20
N ARG A 344 -1.96 -27.30 7.65
CA ARG A 344 -1.20 -28.05 8.67
C ARG A 344 -1.98 -28.29 9.97
N SER A 345 -2.84 -27.35 10.39
CA SER A 345 -3.63 -27.47 11.60
C SER A 345 -4.99 -28.15 11.39
N SER A 346 -5.52 -28.13 10.17
CA SER A 346 -6.88 -28.60 9.88
C SER A 346 -6.92 -30.00 9.25
N ASN A 347 -5.88 -30.41 8.51
CA ASN A 347 -5.86 -31.69 7.80
C ASN A 347 -4.44 -32.27 7.73
N GLN A 348 -4.09 -33.12 8.70
CA GLN A 348 -2.76 -33.71 8.81
C GLN A 348 -2.40 -34.61 7.61
N ASN A 349 -3.36 -35.32 7.03
CA ASN A 349 -3.11 -36.18 5.87
C ASN A 349 -2.77 -35.37 4.62
N GLU A 350 -3.48 -34.26 4.38
CA GLU A 350 -3.15 -33.33 3.30
C GLU A 350 -1.77 -32.67 3.52
N ALA A 351 -1.48 -32.28 4.76
CA ALA A 351 -0.18 -31.72 5.14
C ALA A 351 0.98 -32.69 4.83
N LYS A 352 0.84 -33.99 5.17
CA LYS A 352 1.84 -35.03 4.83
C LYS A 352 2.04 -35.17 3.33
N ARG A 353 0.96 -35.20 2.53
CA ARG A 353 1.03 -35.28 1.06
C ARG A 353 1.73 -34.05 0.46
N ILE A 354 1.46 -32.86 0.99
CA ILE A 354 2.14 -31.62 0.55
C ILE A 354 3.64 -31.68 0.85
N LEU A 355 4.04 -32.13 2.04
CA LEU A 355 5.46 -32.29 2.39
C LEU A 355 6.16 -33.30 1.49
N GLN A 356 5.48 -34.40 1.12
CA GLN A 356 6.01 -35.37 0.17
C GLN A 356 6.19 -34.76 -1.22
N ALA A 357 5.22 -33.97 -1.70
CA ALA A 357 5.35 -33.25 -2.97
C ALA A 357 6.51 -32.25 -2.97
N MET A 358 6.70 -31.51 -1.87
CA MET A 358 7.84 -30.60 -1.69
C MET A 358 9.18 -31.34 -1.74
N GLU A 359 9.28 -32.53 -1.12
CA GLU A 359 10.49 -33.37 -1.17
C GLU A 359 10.79 -33.85 -2.60
N ILE A 360 9.77 -34.26 -3.35
CA ILE A 360 9.91 -34.66 -4.76
C ILE A 360 10.41 -33.48 -5.60
N ILE A 361 9.91 -32.27 -5.37
CA ILE A 361 10.36 -31.05 -6.08
C ILE A 361 11.85 -30.78 -5.82
N VAL A 362 12.30 -30.90 -4.57
CA VAL A 362 13.73 -30.74 -4.22
C VAL A 362 14.57 -31.83 -4.90
N LYS A 363 14.12 -33.10 -4.91
CA LYS A 363 14.81 -34.18 -5.64
C LYS A 363 14.88 -33.93 -7.14
N MET A 364 13.82 -33.40 -7.76
CA MET A 364 13.81 -33.03 -9.19
C MET A 364 14.81 -31.91 -9.49
N ALA A 365 14.93 -30.91 -8.60
CA ALA A 365 15.94 -29.86 -8.73
C ALA A 365 17.37 -30.43 -8.57
N GLY A 366 17.57 -31.38 -7.65
CA GLY A 366 18.82 -32.10 -7.47
C GLY A 366 19.25 -32.88 -8.72
N LYS A 367 18.30 -33.55 -9.39
CA LYS A 367 18.55 -34.21 -10.70
C LYS A 367 18.96 -33.22 -11.80
N GLN A 368 18.64 -31.94 -11.65
CA GLN A 368 19.09 -30.87 -12.55
C GLN A 368 20.43 -30.25 -12.10
N GLY A 369 21.10 -30.81 -11.09
CA GLY A 369 22.41 -30.38 -10.63
C GLY A 369 22.40 -29.14 -9.72
N ILE A 370 21.26 -28.83 -9.08
CA ILE A 370 21.20 -27.77 -8.06
C ILE A 370 21.21 -28.40 -6.66
N GLY A 371 22.11 -27.93 -5.81
CA GLY A 371 22.16 -28.36 -4.41
C GLY A 371 20.93 -27.89 -3.62
N GLU A 372 20.45 -28.67 -2.66
CA GLU A 372 19.26 -28.34 -1.84
C GLU A 372 19.39 -26.94 -1.19
N LYS A 373 20.56 -26.63 -0.62
CA LYS A 373 20.81 -25.31 -0.02
C LYS A 373 20.64 -24.18 -1.04
N GLU A 374 21.21 -24.33 -2.24
CA GLU A 374 21.10 -23.36 -3.33
C GLU A 374 19.67 -23.23 -3.89
N PHE A 375 18.94 -24.35 -3.92
CA PHE A 375 17.54 -24.35 -4.31
C PHE A 375 16.69 -23.49 -3.34
N LEU A 376 16.96 -23.64 -2.04
CA LEU A 376 16.24 -22.96 -0.96
C LEU A 376 16.75 -21.54 -0.64
N SER A 377 17.99 -21.18 -0.99
CA SER A 377 18.68 -19.95 -0.54
C SER A 377 18.34 -18.65 -1.29
N ASN A 378 17.18 -18.52 -1.93
CA ASN A 378 16.93 -17.37 -2.82
C ASN A 378 16.20 -16.21 -2.11
N ARG A 379 16.60 -14.95 -2.41
CA ARG A 379 16.07 -13.69 -1.84
C ARG A 379 14.54 -13.52 -1.87
N TYR A 380 13.85 -14.25 -2.74
CA TYR A 380 12.40 -14.16 -2.95
C TYR A 380 11.60 -15.27 -2.24
N VAL A 381 12.30 -16.20 -1.60
CA VAL A 381 11.74 -17.38 -0.94
C VAL A 381 12.10 -17.21 0.53
N MET A 382 11.21 -16.58 1.31
CA MET A 382 11.41 -16.34 2.75
C MET A 382 12.07 -17.55 3.41
N ASN A 383 13.34 -17.46 3.82
CA ASN A 383 14.15 -18.52 4.47
C ASN A 383 13.38 -19.82 4.73
N TYR A 384 13.10 -20.58 3.66
CA TYR A 384 12.26 -21.74 3.80
C TYR A 384 13.13 -22.82 4.42
N LYS A 385 12.77 -23.18 5.65
CA LYS A 385 13.33 -24.33 6.36
C LYS A 385 13.32 -25.55 5.45
N THR A 386 14.33 -26.41 5.58
CA THR A 386 14.38 -27.67 4.81
C THR A 386 13.13 -28.50 5.09
N VAL A 387 12.71 -29.36 4.17
CA VAL A 387 11.52 -30.23 4.39
C VAL A 387 11.70 -31.05 5.68
N LYS A 388 12.93 -31.48 5.97
CA LYS A 388 13.29 -32.18 7.23
C LYS A 388 13.04 -31.30 8.47
N GLU A 389 13.43 -30.05 8.43
CA GLU A 389 13.24 -29.11 9.53
C GLU A 389 11.77 -28.72 9.70
N ILE A 390 10.99 -28.65 8.61
CA ILE A 390 9.54 -28.47 8.68
C ILE A 390 8.89 -29.70 9.34
N ARG A 391 9.28 -30.93 8.97
CA ARG A 391 8.78 -32.15 9.64
C ARG A 391 9.07 -32.15 11.13
N LYS A 392 10.33 -31.91 11.50
CA LYS A 392 10.78 -31.84 12.91
C LYS A 392 9.98 -30.84 13.74
N ASN A 393 9.74 -29.64 13.21
CA ASN A 393 9.03 -28.58 13.94
C ASN A 393 7.50 -28.80 14.04
N ASN A 394 6.93 -29.72 13.27
CA ASN A 394 5.48 -29.97 13.25
C ASN A 394 5.11 -31.41 13.65
N GLY A 395 6.06 -32.21 14.15
CA GLY A 395 5.81 -33.56 14.65
C GLY A 395 5.47 -34.61 13.58
N TYR A 396 6.02 -34.46 12.38
CA TYR A 396 5.80 -35.39 11.25
C TYR A 396 6.96 -36.33 10.96
#